data_AF-A0A967GJH8-F1
#
_entry.id   AF-A0A967GJH8-F1
#
_cell.length_a   1.000
_cell.length_b   1.000
_cell.length_c   1.000
_cell.angle_alpha   90.00
_cell.angle_beta   90.00
_cell.angle_gamma   90.00
#
_symmetry.space_group_name_H-M   'P 1'
#
loop_
_entity.id
_entity.type
_entity.pdbx_description
1 polymer ?
#
loop_
_entity_poly.entity_id
_entity_poly.type
_entity_poly.pdbx_seq_one_letter_code
_entity_poly.pdbx_strand_id
1 'polypeptide(L)' 'TMELAIPEFTKSPFDMSLSVAEDGGSFRGKIVYSTDLFDEDYIHRLLEEYQGLLRKISSAA' A
#
# COMPACT_ATOMS: atom_id res chain seq x y z
N THR A 1 -19.43 12.58 -4.06
CA THR A 1 -18.32 13.42 -3.58
C THR A 1 -17.61 12.67 -2.47
N MET A 2 -16.34 12.30 -2.66
CA MET A 2 -15.57 11.55 -1.67
C MET A 2 -14.99 12.51 -0.65
N GLU A 3 -15.35 12.34 0.62
CA GLU A 3 -14.56 12.87 1.73
C GLU A 3 -13.72 11.72 2.29
N LEU A 4 -12.41 11.82 2.06
CA LEU A 4 -11.41 10.95 2.66
C LEU A 4 -11.03 11.57 4.01
N ALA A 5 -11.43 10.92 5.11
CA ALA A 5 -10.77 11.16 6.38
C ALA A 5 -9.36 10.54 6.31
N ILE A 6 -8.40 11.35 5.87
CA ILE A 6 -6.99 11.00 5.86
C ILE A 6 -6.54 11.02 7.34
N PRO A 7 -5.97 9.95 7.90
CA PRO A 7 -5.28 10.09 9.18
C PRO A 7 -4.16 11.12 9.00
N GLU A 8 -4.04 12.08 9.92
CA GLU A 8 -3.09 13.22 9.92
C GLU A 8 -1.61 12.80 10.03
N PHE A 9 -1.16 11.78 9.30
CA PHE A 9 0.25 11.48 9.19
C PHE A 9 0.84 12.31 8.04
N THR A 10 1.30 13.52 8.37
CA THR A 10 2.15 14.35 7.51
C THR A 10 3.57 13.78 7.39
N LYS A 11 3.95 12.83 8.25
CA LYS A 11 5.18 12.01 8.20
C LYS A 11 4.89 10.58 8.63
N SER A 12 5.58 9.62 8.03
CA SER A 12 5.45 8.20 8.36
C SER A 12 6.02 7.93 9.77
N PRO A 13 5.23 7.44 10.74
CA PRO A 13 5.73 7.10 12.09
C PRO A 13 6.63 5.85 12.11
N PHE A 14 6.69 5.14 10.98
CA PHE A 14 7.56 4.01 10.67
C PHE A 14 8.29 4.28 9.35
N ASP A 15 9.32 3.52 8.99
CA ASP A 15 9.98 3.70 7.68
C ASP A 15 8.98 3.51 6.51
N MET A 16 8.03 2.59 6.69
CA MET A 16 6.95 2.29 5.75
C MET A 16 5.73 1.70 6.48
N SER A 17 4.53 1.96 5.96
CA SER A 17 3.28 1.37 6.43
C SER A 17 2.35 1.09 5.25
N LEU A 18 1.91 -0.16 5.11
CA LEU A 18 0.92 -0.61 4.13
C LEU A 18 -0.35 -1.03 4.86
N SER A 19 -1.49 -0.46 4.47
CA SER A 19 -2.81 -0.83 4.98
C SER A 19 -3.68 -1.32 3.83
N VAL A 20 -4.37 -2.44 4.03
CA VAL A 20 -5.29 -3.03 3.04
C VAL A 20 -6.64 -3.22 3.70
N ALA A 21 -7.70 -2.83 2.99
CA ALA A 21 -9.08 -3.01 3.43
C ALA A 21 -9.94 -3.55 2.28
N GLU A 22 -10.94 -4.34 2.63
CA GLU A 22 -11.98 -4.74 1.69
C GLU A 22 -12.88 -3.55 1.38
N ASP A 23 -13.25 -3.42 0.11
CA ASP A 23 -14.21 -2.45 -0.39
C ASP A 23 -15.08 -3.11 -1.47
N GLY A 24 -16.31 -3.46 -1.09
CA GLY A 24 -17.33 -3.92 -2.03
C GLY A 24 -16.91 -5.12 -2.89
N GLY A 25 -16.22 -6.11 -2.30
CA GLY A 25 -15.72 -7.29 -3.02
C GLY A 25 -14.40 -7.06 -3.78
N SER A 26 -13.76 -5.90 -3.58
CA SER A 26 -12.39 -5.62 -4.00
C SER A 26 -11.50 -5.34 -2.79
N PHE A 27 -10.17 -5.33 -2.97
CA PHE A 27 -9.25 -4.87 -1.94
C PHE A 27 -8.62 -3.55 -2.37
N ARG A 28 -8.59 -2.58 -1.46
CA ARG A 28 -7.86 -1.32 -1.63
C ARG A 28 -6.70 -1.25 -0.65
N GLY A 29 -5.54 -0.85 -1.16
CA GLY A 29 -4.33 -0.63 -0.37
C GLY A 29 -3.93 0.83 -0.32
N LYS A 30 -3.33 1.27 0.79
CA LYS A 30 -2.62 2.54 0.92
C LYS A 30 -1.24 2.29 1.49
N ILE A 31 -0.22 2.84 0.85
CA ILE A 31 1.16 2.86 1.37
C ILE A 31 1.54 4.28 1.80
N VAL A 32 2.22 4.40 2.93
CA VAL A 32 2.86 5.62 3.43
C VAL A 32 4.29 5.27 3.76
N TYR A 33 5.25 6.09 3.33
CA TYR A 33 6.67 5.81 3.47
C TYR A 33 7.47 7.09 3.71
N SER A 34 8.68 6.94 4.24
CA SER A 34 9.64 8.05 4.38
C SER A 34 10.34 8.33 3.04
N THR A 35 10.15 9.53 2.49
CA THR A 35 10.84 9.98 1.26
C THR A 35 12.34 10.21 1.45
N ASP A 36 12.80 10.27 2.70
CA ASP A 36 14.22 10.35 3.02
C ASP A 36 14.92 8.98 2.84
N LEU A 37 14.15 7.89 2.83
CA LEU A 37 14.64 6.51 2.74
C LEU A 37 14.28 5.82 1.43
N PHE A 38 13.12 6.16 0.84
CA PHE A 38 12.61 5.51 -0.35
C PHE A 38 12.14 6.53 -1.38
N ASP A 39 12.45 6.27 -2.65
CA ASP A 39 11.88 7.00 -3.77
C ASP A 39 10.60 6.33 -4.29
N GLU A 40 9.89 7.07 -5.13
CA GLU A 40 8.61 6.61 -5.68
C GLU A 40 8.76 5.37 -6.56
N ASP A 41 9.82 5.30 -7.38
CA ASP A 41 10.09 4.17 -8.28
C ASP A 41 10.30 2.87 -7.51
N TYR A 42 11.03 2.93 -6.40
CA TYR A 42 11.23 1.79 -5.50
C TYR A 42 9.91 1.30 -4.93
N ILE A 43 9.05 2.21 -4.46
CA ILE A 43 7.75 1.85 -3.88
C ILE A 43 6.81 1.24 -4.93
N HIS A 44 6.82 1.74 -6.17
CA HIS A 44 6.04 1.13 -7.26
C HIS A 44 6.48 -0.31 -7.53
N ARG A 45 7.79 -0.56 -7.67
CA ARG A 45 8.31 -1.93 -7.89
C ARG A 45 7.97 -2.85 -6.73
N LEU A 46 8.10 -2.39 -5.50
CA LEU A 46 7.74 -3.15 -4.31
C LEU A 46 6.26 -3.57 -4.33
N LEU A 47 5.35 -2.65 -4.71
CA LEU A 47 3.93 -2.95 -4.80
C LEU A 47 3.60 -3.92 -5.95
N GLU A 48 4.28 -3.81 -7.09
CA GLU A 48 4.14 -4.76 -8.19
C GLU A 48 4.55 -6.18 -7.79
N GLU A 49 5.70 -6.30 -7.11
CA GLU A 49 6.20 -7.57 -6.58
C GLU A 49 5.26 -8.15 -5.52
N TYR A 50 4.80 -7.32 -4.59
CA TYR A 50 3.83 -7.70 -3.56
C TYR A 50 2.54 -8.25 -4.16
N GLN A 51 1.97 -7.55 -5.16
CA GLN A 51 0.79 -8.05 -5.89
C GLN A 51 1.09 -9.35 -6.65
N GLY A 52 2.30 -9.48 -7.21
CA GLY A 52 2.76 -10.71 -7.86
C GLY A 52 2.80 -11.89 -6.90
N LEU A 53 3.29 -11.67 -5.67
CA LEU A 53 3.29 -12.67 -4.61
C LEU A 53 1.87 -13.06 -4.20
N LEU A 54 0.98 -12.08 -3.99
CA LEU A 54 -0.42 -12.35 -3.65
C LEU A 54 -1.11 -13.18 -4.72
N ARG A 55 -0.93 -12.84 -6.00
CA ARG A 55 -1.48 -13.62 -7.13
C ARG A 55 -1.02 -15.08 -7.09
N LYS A 56 0.27 -15.31 -6.86
CA LYS A 56 0.83 -16.68 -6.79
C LYS A 56 0.23 -17.49 -5.65
N ILE A 57 0.04 -16.88 -4.49
CA ILE A 57 -0.50 -17.56 -3.31
C ILE A 57 -2.01 -17.77 -3.46
N SER A 58 -2.76 -16.82 -4.03
CA SER A 58 -4.20 -16.96 -4.25
C SER A 58 -4.55 -17.91 -5.40
N SER A 59 -3.69 -18.03 -6.42
CA SER A 59 -3.89 -18.95 -7.55
C SER A 59 -3.44 -20.38 -7.26
N ALA A 60 -2.80 -20.62 -6.11
CA ALA A 60 -2.36 -21.94 -5.67
C ALA A 60 -3.43 -22.67 -4.81
N ALA A 61 -4.65 -22.13 -4.77
CA ALA A 61 -5.81 -22.69 -4.07
C ALA A 61 -6.72 -23.48 -5.02
#